data_AF-A0A2B7Z7Z6-F1
#
_entry.id   AF-A0A2B7Z7Z6-F1
#
_cell.length_a   1.000
_cell.length_b   1.000
_cell.length_c   1.000
_cell.angle_alpha   90.00
_cell.angle_beta   90.00
_cell.angle_gamma   90.00
#
_symmetry.space_group_name_H-M   'P 1'
#
loop_
_entity.id
_entity.type
_entity.pdbx_description
1 polymer ?
#
loop_
_entity_poly.entity_id
_entity_poly.type
_entity_poly.pdbx_seq_one_letter_code
_entity_poly.pdbx_strand_id
1 'polypeptide(L)'
;MGMSTSIVRTNAKYMVEIPTKEPEGGLKLGTKLVGQAGTQYQIDQILQHRTEPVLSCVYLAIAEHEKKYVAKNIFHTEFEYQLNLQTPLAGCPNLRVVMDTVPDHLLFVYNYCKDELLNLAGNENLSPAERKRILRDALAGLAALHDQGILHGDIKPNNIFVDYDVLEV
;
A
#
# COMPACT_ATOMS: atom_id res chain seq x y z
N MET A 1 4.77 30.02 -7.90
CA MET A 1 5.44 29.03 -8.79
C MET A 1 4.50 27.84 -8.91
N GLY A 2 3.90 27.62 -10.08
CA GLY A 2 2.97 26.50 -10.27
C GLY A 2 3.74 25.17 -10.23
N MET A 3 3.21 24.18 -9.52
CA MET A 3 3.73 22.81 -9.63
C MET A 3 3.37 22.29 -11.03
N SER A 4 4.36 21.81 -11.77
CA SER A 4 4.16 21.20 -13.08
C SER A 4 3.46 19.85 -12.90
N THR A 5 2.26 19.70 -13.44
CA THR A 5 1.46 18.47 -13.39
C THR A 5 1.29 17.89 -14.80
N SER A 6 1.23 16.56 -14.87
CA SER A 6 0.85 15.82 -16.07
C SER A 6 -0.55 15.25 -15.88
N ILE A 7 -1.37 15.34 -16.92
CA ILE A 7 -2.72 14.76 -16.92
C ILE A 7 -2.61 13.29 -17.30
N VAL A 8 -3.07 12.41 -16.41
CA VAL A 8 -3.11 10.97 -16.66
C VAL A 8 -4.55 10.48 -16.77
N ARG A 9 -4.80 9.59 -17.75
CA ARG A 9 -6.10 8.94 -17.95
C ARG A 9 -6.15 7.65 -17.14
N THR A 10 -6.95 7.61 -16.08
CA THR A 10 -7.28 6.34 -15.43
C THR A 10 -8.51 5.72 -16.08
N ASN A 11 -8.61 4.38 -16.03
CA ASN A 11 -9.70 3.58 -16.62
C ASN A 11 -11.05 3.72 -15.88
N ALA A 12 -11.44 4.94 -15.50
CA ALA A 12 -12.81 5.35 -15.20
C ALA A 12 -12.86 6.88 -14.99
N LYS A 13 -13.36 7.62 -15.99
CA LYS A 13 -13.99 8.96 -15.91
C LYS A 13 -13.29 10.16 -15.23
N TYR A 14 -12.15 10.02 -14.57
CA TYR A 14 -11.49 11.12 -13.85
C TYR A 14 -10.08 11.37 -14.38
N MET A 15 -9.84 12.58 -14.88
CA MET A 15 -8.49 13.06 -15.17
C MET A 15 -7.83 13.40 -13.85
N VAL A 16 -6.75 12.71 -13.52
CA VAL A 16 -5.99 12.96 -12.31
C VAL A 16 -4.73 13.72 -12.70
N GLU A 17 -4.56 14.90 -12.14
CA GLU A 17 -3.29 15.61 -12.23
C GLU A 17 -2.28 14.92 -11.32
N ILE A 18 -1.21 14.41 -11.94
CA ILE A 18 -0.11 13.78 -11.22
C ILE A 18 1.08 14.75 -11.28
N PRO A 19 1.71 15.07 -10.14
CA PRO A 19 2.95 15.83 -10.12
C PRO A 19 4.01 15.24 -11.06
N THR A 20 4.79 16.09 -11.73
CA THR A 20 5.89 15.65 -12.62
C THR A 20 7.24 15.52 -11.90
N LYS A 21 7.23 15.62 -10.57
CA LYS A 21 8.40 15.48 -9.71
C LYS A 21 7.99 14.93 -8.35
N GLU A 22 8.94 14.31 -7.67
CA GLU A 22 8.80 13.83 -6.30
C GLU A 22 8.62 15.00 -5.31
N PRO A 23 7.95 14.77 -4.16
CA PRO A 23 7.88 15.75 -3.09
C PRO A 23 9.28 16.05 -2.54
N GLU A 24 9.53 17.33 -2.21
CA GLU A 24 10.84 17.78 -1.69
C GLU A 24 11.16 17.26 -0.28
N GLY A 25 10.17 16.71 0.43
CA GLY A 25 10.37 16.09 1.73
C GLY A 25 9.18 15.24 2.17
N GLY A 26 9.39 14.43 3.21
CA GLY A 26 8.35 13.60 3.79
C GLY A 26 7.25 14.39 4.49
N LEU A 27 6.06 13.80 4.58
CA LEU A 27 4.95 14.33 5.36
C LEU A 27 5.26 14.30 6.86
N LYS A 28 4.70 15.27 7.58
CA LYS A 28 4.81 15.40 9.04
C LYS A 28 3.67 14.65 9.74
N LEU A 29 3.89 14.28 11.00
CA LEU A 29 2.81 13.77 11.86
C LEU A 29 1.68 14.80 11.98
N GLY A 30 0.44 14.32 11.99
CA GLY A 30 -0.76 15.15 12.00
C GLY A 30 -1.15 15.76 10.64
N THR A 31 -0.36 15.52 9.58
CA THR A 31 -0.75 15.96 8.23
C THR A 31 -2.08 15.33 7.83
N LYS A 32 -3.05 16.16 7.44
CA LYS A 32 -4.35 15.71 6.94
C LYS A 32 -4.30 15.58 5.42
N LEU A 33 -4.83 14.48 4.92
CA LEU A 33 -4.89 14.13 3.50
C LEU A 33 -6.33 13.79 3.15
N VAL A 34 -6.70 14.06 1.91
CA VAL A 34 -7.98 13.60 1.34
C VAL A 34 -7.65 12.72 0.16
N GLY A 35 -8.06 11.45 0.24
CA GLY A 35 -7.91 10.51 -0.87
C GLY A 35 -8.89 10.81 -2.00
N GLN A 36 -8.63 10.25 -3.17
CA GLN A 36 -9.53 10.40 -4.32
C GLN A 36 -10.91 9.80 -4.09
N ALA A 37 -11.03 8.79 -3.22
CA ALA A 37 -12.33 8.27 -2.79
C ALA A 37 -13.09 9.21 -1.82
N GLY A 38 -12.48 10.35 -1.44
CA GLY A 38 -13.04 11.31 -0.48
C GLY A 38 -12.73 10.99 0.98
N THR A 39 -12.06 9.88 1.26
CA THR A 39 -11.67 9.47 2.62
C THR A 39 -10.66 10.46 3.19
N GLN A 40 -10.89 10.89 4.44
CA GLN A 40 -9.95 11.74 5.17
C GLN A 40 -8.98 10.87 5.97
N TYR A 41 -7.69 11.14 5.79
CA TYR A 41 -6.61 10.47 6.49
C TYR A 41 -5.80 11.47 7.30
N GLN A 42 -5.25 11.03 8.42
CA GLN A 42 -4.24 11.77 9.18
C GLN A 42 -3.00 10.90 9.35
N ILE A 43 -1.82 11.46 9.05
CA ILE A 43 -0.55 10.77 9.28
C ILE A 43 -0.32 10.64 10.80
N ASP A 44 -0.25 9.40 11.27
CA ASP A 44 -0.09 9.05 12.69
C ASP A 44 1.35 8.68 13.03
N GLN A 45 2.02 7.93 12.16
CA GLN A 45 3.40 7.50 12.35
C GLN A 45 4.17 7.46 11.01
N ILE A 46 5.48 7.67 11.07
CA ILE A 46 6.39 7.40 9.96
C ILE A 46 6.97 5.99 10.17
N LEU A 47 6.54 5.02 9.36
CA LEU A 47 6.99 3.62 9.44
C LEU A 47 8.34 3.44 8.74
N GLN A 48 8.56 4.17 7.65
CA GLN A 48 9.83 4.20 6.94
C GLN A 48 10.07 5.59 6.38
N HIS A 49 11.31 6.07 6.50
CA HIS A 49 11.78 7.32 5.92
C HIS A 49 13.10 7.08 5.19
N ARG A 50 13.10 7.24 3.87
CA ARG A 50 14.31 7.15 3.04
C ARG A 50 14.37 8.36 2.12
N THR A 51 15.53 9.02 2.07
CA THR A 51 15.75 10.24 1.28
C THR A 51 16.76 10.06 0.14
N GLU A 52 17.48 8.94 0.10
CA GLU A 52 18.48 8.65 -0.94
C GLU A 52 18.16 7.33 -1.66
N PRO A 53 18.26 7.26 -3.01
CA PRO A 53 18.54 8.36 -3.96
C PRO A 53 17.36 9.32 -4.19
N VAL A 54 16.16 8.96 -3.70
CA VAL A 54 14.90 9.71 -3.83
C VAL A 54 14.01 9.43 -2.62
N LEU A 55 13.05 10.33 -2.34
CA LEU A 55 12.14 10.20 -1.22
C LEU A 55 11.24 8.95 -1.37
N SER A 56 11.35 8.02 -0.43
CA SER A 56 10.51 6.82 -0.34
C SER A 56 10.09 6.62 1.10
N CYS A 57 8.92 7.16 1.45
CA CYS A 57 8.37 7.02 2.79
C CYS A 57 7.17 6.07 2.82
N VAL A 58 7.00 5.47 3.99
CA VAL A 58 5.83 4.68 4.35
C VAL A 58 5.30 5.23 5.66
N TYR A 59 4.01 5.53 5.69
CA TYR A 59 3.34 6.15 6.82
C TYR A 59 2.23 5.24 7.33
N LEU A 60 2.04 5.24 8.64
CA LEU A 60 0.78 4.84 9.24
C LEU A 60 -0.17 6.03 9.15
N ALA A 61 -1.35 5.80 8.60
CA ALA A 61 -2.41 6.78 8.54
C ALA A 61 -3.64 6.26 9.27
N ILE A 62 -4.37 7.16 9.92
CA ILE A 62 -5.64 6.89 10.58
C ILE A 62 -6.77 7.61 9.85
N ALA A 63 -7.92 6.95 9.70
CA ALA A 63 -9.15 7.55 9.19
C ALA A 63 -10.25 7.50 10.25
N GLU A 64 -11.50 7.73 9.85
CA GLU A 64 -12.66 7.63 10.73
C GLU A 64 -12.70 6.30 11.50
N HIS A 65 -13.19 6.35 12.74
CA HIS A 65 -13.27 5.22 13.67
C HIS A 65 -11.90 4.58 13.99
N GLU A 66 -10.82 5.37 13.97
CA GLU A 66 -9.45 4.93 14.26
C GLU A 66 -8.94 3.82 13.33
N LYS A 67 -9.57 3.66 12.16
CA LYS A 67 -9.18 2.64 11.20
C LYS A 67 -7.81 2.98 10.62
N LYS A 68 -6.89 2.02 10.71
CA LYS A 68 -5.48 2.15 10.29
C LYS A 68 -5.31 1.79 8.81
N TYR A 69 -4.41 2.53 8.17
CA TYR A 69 -4.01 2.39 6.78
C TYR A 69 -2.51 2.59 6.63
N VAL A 70 -1.95 2.11 5.52
CA VAL A 70 -0.58 2.43 5.12
C VAL A 70 -0.61 3.36 3.93
N ALA A 71 -0.01 4.54 4.05
CA ALA A 71 0.22 5.45 2.92
C ALA A 71 1.68 5.34 2.48
N LYS A 72 1.93 5.05 1.21
CA LYS A 72 3.28 4.82 0.65
C LYS A 72 3.51 5.72 -0.55
N ASN A 73 4.67 6.38 -0.59
CA ASN A 73 5.09 7.14 -1.77
C ASN A 73 5.36 6.22 -2.96
N ILE A 74 4.88 6.65 -4.13
CA ILE A 74 5.10 6.05 -5.44
C ILE A 74 5.83 7.09 -6.31
N PHE A 75 6.74 6.65 -7.17
CA PHE A 75 7.38 7.57 -8.12
C PHE A 75 6.37 8.09 -9.12
N HIS A 76 6.49 9.36 -9.51
CA HIS A 76 5.54 9.95 -10.45
C HIS A 76 5.50 9.19 -11.79
N THR A 77 6.66 8.71 -12.25
CA THR A 77 6.80 7.91 -13.47
C THR A 77 6.16 6.53 -13.38
N GLU A 78 6.00 5.98 -12.17
CA GLU A 78 5.43 4.65 -11.96
C GLU A 78 3.96 4.69 -11.51
N PHE A 79 3.45 5.86 -11.12
CA PHE A 79 2.14 6.00 -10.49
C PHE A 79 1.02 5.41 -11.36
N GLU A 80 0.94 5.80 -12.63
CA GLU A 80 -0.08 5.28 -13.56
C GLU A 80 0.05 3.77 -13.76
N TYR A 81 1.28 3.32 -14.03
CA TYR A 81 1.57 1.91 -14.28
C TYR A 81 1.17 1.04 -13.08
N GLN A 82 1.59 1.42 -11.87
CA GLN A 82 1.27 0.67 -10.66
C GLN A 82 -0.23 0.71 -10.33
N LEU A 83 -0.92 1.83 -10.57
CA LEU A 83 -2.37 1.92 -10.37
C LEU A 83 -3.11 1.00 -11.33
N ASN A 84 -2.75 1.02 -12.62
CA ASN A 84 -3.35 0.17 -13.64
C ASN A 84 -3.07 -1.32 -13.41
N LEU A 85 -1.90 -1.67 -12.87
CA LEU A 85 -1.56 -3.04 -12.51
C LEU A 85 -2.40 -3.56 -11.34
N GLN A 86 -2.66 -2.73 -10.33
CA GLN A 86 -3.33 -3.13 -9.10
C GLN A 86 -4.87 -3.04 -9.18
N THR A 87 -5.42 -2.12 -9.98
CA THR A 87 -6.87 -1.88 -10.05
C THR A 87 -7.70 -3.14 -10.37
N PRO A 88 -7.34 -3.99 -11.34
CA PRO A 88 -8.10 -5.21 -11.65
C PRO A 88 -8.13 -6.23 -10.49
N LEU A 89 -7.19 -6.12 -9.55
CA LEU A 89 -6.99 -7.06 -8.45
C LEU A 89 -7.72 -6.63 -7.16
N ALA A 90 -8.45 -5.51 -7.17
CA ALA A 90 -9.18 -4.98 -6.01
C ALA A 90 -10.18 -5.96 -5.38
N GLY A 91 -10.67 -6.95 -6.14
CA GLY A 91 -11.57 -8.00 -5.64
C GLY A 91 -10.86 -9.24 -5.09
N CYS A 92 -9.53 -9.31 -5.11
CA CYS A 92 -8.78 -10.50 -4.71
C CYS A 92 -8.46 -10.47 -3.20
N PRO A 93 -9.03 -11.36 -2.38
CA PRO A 93 -8.94 -11.27 -0.92
C PRO A 93 -7.53 -11.53 -0.35
N ASN A 94 -6.68 -12.24 -1.11
CA ASN A 94 -5.32 -12.60 -0.69
C ASN A 94 -4.23 -11.73 -1.35
N LEU A 95 -4.62 -10.59 -1.93
CA LEU A 95 -3.69 -9.60 -2.47
C LEU A 95 -3.92 -8.27 -1.76
N ARG A 96 -2.84 -7.71 -1.22
CA ARG A 96 -2.86 -6.34 -0.70
C ARG A 96 -2.62 -5.38 -1.86
N VAL A 97 -3.67 -4.69 -2.26
CA VAL A 97 -3.63 -3.73 -3.38
C VAL A 97 -4.06 -2.34 -2.92
N VAL A 98 -3.85 -1.35 -3.79
CA VAL A 98 -4.24 0.04 -3.56
C VAL A 98 -5.75 0.16 -3.32
N MET A 99 -6.11 0.83 -2.23
CA MET A 99 -7.49 1.10 -1.80
C MET A 99 -7.93 2.52 -2.15
N ASP A 100 -6.99 3.47 -2.10
CA ASP A 100 -7.20 4.88 -2.40
C ASP A 100 -5.86 5.50 -2.83
N THR A 101 -5.90 6.70 -3.41
CA THR A 101 -4.69 7.44 -3.78
C THR A 101 -4.77 8.90 -3.31
N VAL A 102 -3.60 9.51 -3.09
CA VAL A 102 -3.45 10.95 -2.84
C VAL A 102 -2.45 11.50 -3.86
N PRO A 103 -2.89 11.86 -5.08
CA PRO A 103 -2.02 12.18 -6.22
C PRO A 103 -1.09 13.36 -5.96
N ASP A 104 -1.57 14.41 -5.28
CA ASP A 104 -0.78 15.61 -4.95
C ASP A 104 0.48 15.29 -4.14
N HIS A 105 0.46 14.17 -3.40
CA HIS A 105 1.58 13.68 -2.60
C HIS A 105 2.21 12.40 -3.15
N LEU A 106 1.77 11.94 -4.33
CA LEU A 106 2.16 10.69 -4.95
C LEU A 106 2.02 9.49 -4.00
N LEU A 107 0.92 9.41 -3.25
CA LEU A 107 0.69 8.33 -2.29
C LEU A 107 -0.32 7.31 -2.82
N PHE A 108 -0.02 6.04 -2.57
CA PHE A 108 -1.01 4.98 -2.56
C PHE A 108 -1.36 4.63 -1.12
N VAL A 109 -2.65 4.43 -0.87
CA VAL A 109 -3.19 4.00 0.42
C VAL A 109 -3.55 2.52 0.34
N TYR A 110 -3.12 1.74 1.33
CA TYR A 110 -3.35 0.30 1.45
C TYR A 110 -4.00 -0.01 2.79
N ASN A 111 -4.65 -1.18 2.87
CA ASN A 111 -5.00 -1.76 4.16
C ASN A 111 -3.74 -1.93 5.03
N TYR A 112 -3.88 -1.60 6.31
CA TYR A 112 -2.87 -1.91 7.31
C TYR A 112 -2.91 -3.41 7.64
N CYS A 113 -1.74 -4.00 7.84
CA CYS A 113 -1.56 -5.35 8.37
C CYS A 113 -0.63 -5.26 9.57
N LYS A 114 -0.88 -6.08 10.60
CA LYS A 114 -0.18 -6.00 11.88
C LYS A 114 1.29 -6.41 11.77
N ASP A 115 1.60 -7.39 10.92
CA ASP A 115 2.98 -7.86 10.75
C ASP A 115 3.27 -8.38 9.33
N GLU A 116 4.52 -8.74 9.10
CA GLU A 116 5.01 -9.49 7.95
C GLU A 116 5.45 -10.90 8.38
N LEU A 117 5.37 -11.87 7.47
CA LEU A 117 5.65 -13.28 7.75
C LEU A 117 7.08 -13.51 8.24
N LEU A 118 8.04 -12.69 7.80
CA LEU A 118 9.44 -12.80 8.25
C LEU A 118 9.56 -12.61 9.77
N ASN A 119 8.94 -11.55 10.29
CA ASN A 119 8.97 -11.24 11.72
C ASN A 119 8.15 -12.26 12.52
N LEU A 120 6.96 -12.61 12.01
CA LEU A 120 6.07 -13.58 12.65
C LEU A 120 6.76 -14.94 12.81
N ALA A 121 7.46 -15.41 11.78
CA ALA A 121 8.20 -16.67 11.82
C ALA A 121 9.43 -16.63 12.75
N GLY A 122 9.99 -15.45 13.03
CA GLY A 122 11.13 -15.28 13.92
C GLY A 122 10.74 -15.13 15.40
N ASN A 123 9.58 -14.54 15.68
CA ASN A 123 9.15 -14.16 17.03
C ASN A 123 8.06 -15.08 17.62
N GLU A 124 7.31 -15.80 16.79
CA GLU A 124 6.19 -16.63 17.24
C GLU A 124 6.34 -18.10 16.84
N ASN A 125 5.86 -18.98 17.72
CA ASN A 125 5.70 -20.39 17.40
C ASN A 125 4.40 -20.61 16.64
N LEU A 126 4.43 -20.34 15.32
CA LEU A 126 3.32 -20.67 14.43
C LEU A 126 3.06 -22.18 14.44
N SER A 127 1.82 -22.55 14.78
CA SER A 127 1.34 -23.94 14.72
C SER A 127 1.36 -24.46 13.29
N PRO A 128 1.40 -25.79 13.08
CA PRO A 128 1.29 -26.37 11.75
C PRO A 128 0.02 -25.93 10.99
N ALA A 129 -1.07 -25.65 11.70
CA ALA A 129 -2.33 -25.19 11.11
C ALA A 129 -2.21 -23.74 10.60
N GLU A 130 -1.61 -22.84 11.37
CA GLU A 130 -1.37 -21.44 10.96
C GLU A 130 -0.43 -21.38 9.77
N ARG A 131 0.67 -22.12 9.79
CA ARG A 131 1.60 -22.21 8.65
C ARG A 131 0.89 -22.66 7.37
N LYS A 132 0.02 -23.67 7.46
CA LYS A 132 -0.78 -24.15 6.31
C LYS A 132 -1.75 -23.09 5.81
N ARG A 133 -2.41 -22.33 6.69
CA ARG A 133 -3.32 -21.24 6.33
C ARG A 133 -2.57 -20.13 5.60
N ILE A 134 -1.47 -19.64 6.16
CA ILE A 134 -0.63 -18.58 5.58
C ILE A 134 -0.15 -19.01 4.18
N LEU A 135 0.40 -20.21 4.04
CA LEU A 135 0.89 -20.70 2.75
C LEU A 135 -0.23 -20.85 1.72
N ARG A 136 -1.39 -21.40 2.11
CA ARG A 136 -2.55 -21.52 1.22
C ARG A 136 -3.00 -20.14 0.73
N ASP A 137 -3.12 -19.17 1.64
CA ASP A 137 -3.62 -17.84 1.33
C ASP A 137 -2.61 -17.08 0.45
N ALA A 138 -1.30 -17.18 0.73
CA ALA A 138 -0.26 -16.62 -0.13
C ALA A 138 -0.26 -17.24 -1.54
N LEU A 139 -0.44 -18.56 -1.65
CA LEU A 139 -0.56 -19.25 -2.94
C LEU A 139 -1.82 -18.88 -3.69
N ALA A 140 -2.95 -18.65 -3.00
CA ALA A 140 -4.17 -18.17 -3.61
C ALA A 140 -4.00 -16.75 -4.19
N GLY A 141 -3.30 -15.86 -3.47
CA GLY A 141 -2.94 -14.53 -3.99
C GLY A 141 -2.04 -14.63 -5.22
N LEU A 142 -1.03 -15.50 -5.18
CA LEU A 142 -0.13 -15.73 -6.32
C LEU A 142 -0.87 -16.30 -7.54
N ALA A 143 -1.79 -17.23 -7.34
CA ALA A 143 -2.65 -17.75 -8.41
C ALA A 143 -3.48 -16.62 -9.04
N ALA A 144 -4.09 -15.75 -8.24
CA ALA A 144 -4.85 -14.61 -8.75
C ALA A 144 -4.00 -13.63 -9.58
N LEU A 145 -2.73 -13.41 -9.22
CA LEU A 145 -1.80 -12.64 -10.06
C LEU A 145 -1.55 -13.35 -11.40
N HIS A 146 -1.26 -14.65 -11.37
CA HIS A 146 -0.97 -15.43 -12.56
C HIS A 146 -2.17 -15.53 -13.52
N ASP A 147 -3.40 -15.60 -12.99
CA ASP A 147 -4.63 -15.58 -13.80
C ASP A 147 -4.81 -14.29 -14.59
N GLN A 148 -4.21 -13.18 -14.12
CA GLN A 148 -4.14 -11.90 -14.83
C GLN A 148 -2.86 -11.72 -15.66
N GLY A 149 -2.02 -12.76 -15.77
CA GLY A 149 -0.74 -12.69 -16.47
C GLY A 149 0.32 -11.85 -15.76
N ILE A 150 0.17 -11.60 -14.46
CA ILE A 150 1.06 -10.77 -13.66
C ILE A 150 2.05 -11.65 -12.90
N LEU A 151 3.35 -11.39 -13.08
CA LEU A 151 4.41 -12.00 -12.27
C LEU A 151 4.77 -11.06 -11.13
N HIS A 152 4.75 -11.54 -9.89
CA HIS A 152 5.11 -10.72 -8.72
C HIS A 152 6.59 -10.30 -8.73
N GLY A 153 7.49 -11.20 -9.15
CA GLY A 153 8.93 -10.91 -9.31
C GLY A 153 9.76 -10.85 -8.02
N ASP A 154 9.15 -10.63 -6.86
CA ASP A 154 9.87 -10.51 -5.57
C ASP A 154 9.14 -11.24 -4.41
N ILE A 155 8.81 -12.52 -4.59
CA ILE A 155 8.15 -13.31 -3.54
C ILE A 155 9.17 -13.69 -2.46
N LYS A 156 8.97 -13.18 -1.24
CA LYS A 156 9.79 -13.44 -0.05
C LYS A 156 8.99 -13.17 1.24
N PRO A 157 9.41 -13.70 2.41
CA PRO A 157 8.61 -13.63 3.63
C PRO A 157 8.23 -12.21 4.08
N ASN A 158 9.09 -11.21 3.89
CA ASN A 158 8.80 -9.81 4.25
C ASN A 158 7.89 -9.09 3.22
N ASN A 159 7.50 -9.74 2.12
CA ASN A 159 6.45 -9.25 1.22
C ASN A 159 5.11 -9.98 1.43
N ILE A 160 5.02 -10.87 2.42
CA ILE A 160 3.76 -11.52 2.82
C ILE A 160 3.31 -10.87 4.12
N PHE A 161 2.27 -10.04 4.01
CA PHE A 161 1.67 -9.36 5.16
C PHE A 161 0.63 -10.24 5.83
N VAL A 162 0.59 -10.20 7.15
CA VAL A 162 -0.32 -10.98 7.98
C VAL A 162 -1.13 -10.04 8.85
N ASP A 163 -2.44 -10.26 8.86
CA ASP A 163 -3.35 -9.65 9.82
C ASP A 163 -3.99 -10.76 10.65
N TYR A 164 -4.11 -10.53 11.95
CA TYR A 164 -4.54 -11.54 12.90
C TYR A 164 -5.12 -10.88 14.14
N ASP A 165 -6.19 -11.43 14.69
CA ASP A 165 -6.67 -10.98 15.98
C ASP A 165 -5.88 -11.68 17.07
N VAL A 166 -5.27 -10.87 17.95
CA VAL A 166 -4.77 -11.40 19.21
C VAL A 166 -6.02 -11.66 20.04
N LEU A 167 -6.33 -12.93 20.28
CA LEU A 167 -7.26 -13.28 21.34
C LEU A 167 -6.59 -12.83 22.64
N GLU A 168 -7.00 -11.70 23.19
CA GLU A 168 -6.64 -11.35 24.56
C GLU A 168 -7.21 -12.45 25.46
N VAL A 169 -6.30 -13.25 26.05
CA VAL A 169 -6.62 -14.31 27.03
C VAL A 169 -6.56 -13.73 28.43
#